data_AF-F9ZDM9-F1
#
_entry.id   AF-F9ZDM9-F1
#
_cell.length_a   1.000
_cell.length_b   1.000
_cell.length_c   1.000
_cell.angle_alpha   90.00
_cell.angle_beta   90.00
_cell.angle_gamma   90.00
#
_symmetry.space_group_name_H-M   'P 1'
#
loop_
_entity.id
_entity.type
_entity.pdbx_description
1 polymer ?
#
loop_
_entity_poly.entity_id
_entity_poly.type
_entity_poly.pdbx_seq_one_letter_code
_entity_poly.pdbx_strand_id
1 'polypeptide(L)'
;MIEYNILLQTKHRLSRLVLILSLSLIFSGCQTILSPEQTTTTFWKAMANGDLESARKYATRETQDLVVKQENIMGSSLEKTGMIVIDGSNAKVATVIALKNSVSNKILSFDTVLLKENDAWKVDYRQTLNNLSIMPFGEVINSLRAIGDVVNKKLEQQVPFFENQIRSFSDELIRQLDEFRHQLEKANPIEKQ
;
A
#
# COMPACT_ATOMS: atom_id res chain seq x y z
N MET A 1 35.46 63.81 30.10
CA MET A 1 35.21 63.37 28.71
C MET A 1 35.54 61.88 28.47
N ILE A 2 35.73 61.06 29.51
CA ILE A 2 36.10 59.62 29.37
C ILE A 2 34.93 58.72 29.78
N GLU A 3 34.14 59.11 30.80
CA GLU A 3 32.99 58.31 31.29
C GLU A 3 31.83 58.20 30.30
N TYR A 4 31.58 59.24 29.50
CA TYR A 4 30.51 59.25 28.49
C TYR A 4 30.70 58.18 27.41
N ASN A 5 31.96 57.87 27.07
CA ASN A 5 32.29 56.94 26.00
C ASN A 5 32.15 55.47 26.44
N ILE A 6 32.37 55.19 27.74
CA ILE A 6 32.21 53.86 28.35
C ILE A 6 30.73 53.50 28.48
N LEU A 7 29.87 54.45 28.88
CA LEU A 7 28.41 54.27 28.94
C LEU A 7 27.78 54.05 27.56
N LEU A 8 28.32 54.68 26.52
CA LEU A 8 27.82 54.50 25.14
C LEU A 8 28.21 53.11 24.58
N GLN A 9 29.41 52.64 24.88
CA GLN A 9 29.92 51.32 24.48
C GLN A 9 29.14 50.16 25.10
N THR A 10 28.80 50.25 26.40
CA THR A 10 28.02 49.22 27.10
C THR A 10 26.58 49.18 26.61
N LYS A 11 25.96 50.34 26.35
CA LYS A 11 24.61 50.45 25.78
C LYS A 11 24.51 49.82 24.39
N HIS A 12 25.52 50.01 23.53
CA HIS A 12 25.59 49.37 22.21
C HIS A 12 25.79 47.85 22.28
N ARG A 13 26.59 47.34 23.24
CA ARG A 13 26.78 45.89 23.44
C ARG A 13 25.52 45.22 23.99
N LEU A 14 24.84 45.84 24.95
CA LEU A 14 23.56 45.38 25.50
C LEU A 14 22.44 45.42 24.46
N SER A 15 22.36 46.48 23.65
CA SER A 15 21.39 46.60 22.54
C SER A 15 21.60 45.53 21.46
N ARG A 16 22.86 45.22 21.10
CA ARG A 16 23.18 44.12 20.18
C ARG A 16 22.81 42.74 20.74
N LEU A 17 23.02 42.50 22.03
CA LEU A 17 22.67 41.23 22.67
C LEU A 17 21.14 41.04 22.75
N VAL A 18 20.39 42.09 23.07
CA VAL A 18 18.92 42.05 23.08
C VAL A 18 18.38 41.82 21.66
N LEU A 19 18.98 42.43 20.64
CA LEU A 19 18.60 42.24 19.24
C LEU A 19 18.82 40.79 18.77
N ILE A 20 19.96 40.19 19.11
CA ILE A 20 20.30 38.80 18.75
C ILE A 20 19.36 37.82 19.50
N LEU A 21 19.10 38.06 20.79
CA LEU A 21 18.19 37.22 21.59
C LEU A 21 16.74 37.31 21.09
N SER A 22 16.30 38.49 20.63
CA SER A 22 14.98 38.70 20.04
C SER A 22 14.84 38.00 18.68
N LEU A 23 15.92 37.91 17.89
CA LEU A 23 15.94 37.23 16.60
C LEU A 23 15.86 35.70 16.75
N SER A 24 16.35 35.14 17.86
CA SER A 24 16.28 33.69 18.14
C SER A 24 14.89 33.19 18.55
N LEU A 25 14.00 34.07 19.03
CA LEU A 25 12.64 33.69 19.47
C LEU A 25 11.65 33.46 18.32
N ILE A 26 11.99 33.89 17.10
CA ILE A 26 11.12 33.79 15.92
C ILE A 26 11.23 32.41 15.23
N PHE A 27 12.12 31.53 15.69
CA PHE A 27 12.25 30.15 15.19
C PHE A 27 11.41 29.14 15.95
N SER A 28 10.35 29.60 16.63
CA SER A 28 9.28 28.73 17.11
C SER A 28 8.57 28.18 15.87
N GLY A 29 9.09 27.08 15.31
CA GLY A 29 8.47 26.40 14.18
C GLY A 29 7.04 26.04 14.55
N CYS A 30 6.06 26.72 13.94
CA CYS A 30 4.68 26.31 14.00
C CYS A 30 4.62 24.88 13.47
N GLN A 31 4.50 23.90 14.37
CA GLN A 31 4.10 22.55 14.00
C GLN A 31 2.63 22.65 13.61
N THR A 32 2.38 23.02 12.36
CA THR A 32 1.02 23.04 11.81
C THR A 32 0.55 21.59 11.78
N ILE A 33 -0.39 21.27 12.65
CA ILE A 33 -1.07 19.97 12.64
C ILE A 33 -1.90 19.90 11.36
N LEU A 34 -1.51 19.02 10.45
CA LEU A 34 -2.22 18.81 9.19
C LEU A 34 -3.55 18.08 9.43
N SER A 35 -4.57 18.41 8.65
CA SER A 35 -5.80 17.62 8.58
C SER A 35 -5.54 16.23 7.97
N PRO A 36 -6.45 15.24 8.13
CA PRO A 36 -6.28 13.94 7.48
C PRO A 36 -6.04 14.05 5.98
N GLU A 37 -6.82 14.90 5.30
CA GLU A 37 -6.69 15.16 3.86
C GLU A 37 -5.33 15.78 3.49
N GLN A 38 -4.85 16.74 4.28
CA GLN A 38 -3.56 17.38 4.04
C GLN A 38 -2.40 16.39 4.26
N THR A 39 -2.46 15.56 5.29
CA THR A 39 -1.50 14.47 5.51
C THR A 39 -1.52 13.49 4.35
N THR A 40 -2.70 13.02 3.91
CA THR A 40 -2.85 12.12 2.76
C THR A 40 -2.26 12.72 1.49
N THR A 41 -2.60 13.98 1.20
CA THR A 41 -2.11 14.71 0.02
C THR A 41 -0.59 14.82 0.03
N THR A 42 -0.02 15.17 1.18
CA THR A 42 1.42 15.41 1.30
C THR A 42 2.20 14.10 1.22
N PHE A 43 1.69 13.05 1.86
CA PHE A 43 2.25 11.69 1.76
C PHE A 43 2.29 11.20 0.31
N TRP A 44 1.17 11.24 -0.41
CA TRP A 44 1.12 10.71 -1.78
C TRP A 44 1.88 11.55 -2.80
N LYS A 45 1.96 12.88 -2.62
CA LYS A 45 2.86 13.73 -3.41
C LYS A 45 4.32 13.36 -3.20
N ALA A 46 4.72 13.10 -1.96
CA ALA A 46 6.08 12.67 -1.64
C ALA A 46 6.39 11.29 -2.29
N MET A 47 5.47 10.34 -2.18
CA MET A 47 5.58 9.02 -2.85
C MET A 47 5.69 9.14 -4.37
N ALA A 48 4.84 9.96 -5.00
CA ALA A 48 4.86 10.19 -6.44
C ALA A 48 6.17 10.85 -6.91
N ASN A 49 6.72 11.77 -6.12
CA ASN A 49 7.99 12.44 -6.41
C ASN A 49 9.23 11.61 -6.07
N GLY A 50 9.07 10.43 -5.46
CA GLY A 50 10.18 9.62 -4.97
C GLY A 50 10.89 10.19 -3.72
N ASP A 51 10.29 11.18 -3.05
CA ASP A 51 10.79 11.75 -1.80
C ASP A 51 10.37 10.87 -0.61
N LEU A 52 11.04 9.73 -0.47
CA LEU A 52 10.72 8.74 0.57
C LEU A 52 10.97 9.29 1.98
N GLU A 53 11.95 10.18 2.15
CA GLU A 53 12.25 10.79 3.45
C GLU A 53 11.10 11.68 3.92
N SER A 54 10.53 12.49 3.03
CA SER A 54 9.32 13.24 3.34
C SER A 54 8.11 12.32 3.53
N ALA A 55 7.94 11.28 2.70
CA ALA A 55 6.83 10.34 2.85
C ALA A 55 6.87 9.62 4.22
N ARG A 56 8.05 9.16 4.68
CA ARG A 56 8.24 8.53 6.00
C ARG A 56 7.83 9.45 7.15
N LYS A 57 8.04 10.76 7.05
CA LYS A 57 7.60 11.73 8.07
C LYS A 57 6.08 11.75 8.26
N TYR A 58 5.30 11.39 7.23
CA TYR A 58 3.84 11.35 7.29
C TYR A 58 3.28 9.95 7.54
N ALA A 59 4.10 8.90 7.59
CA ALA A 59 3.69 7.56 7.97
C ALA A 59 3.71 7.38 9.50
N THR A 60 2.88 6.47 10.01
CA THR A 60 2.89 6.08 11.43
C THR A 60 4.24 5.51 11.79
N ARG A 61 4.68 5.68 13.04
CA ARG A 61 6.01 5.20 13.48
C ARG A 61 6.21 3.72 13.19
N GLU A 62 5.17 2.91 13.35
CA GLU A 62 5.22 1.46 13.12
C GLU A 62 5.38 1.10 11.63
N THR A 63 4.94 1.96 10.71
CA THR A 63 4.95 1.67 9.27
C THR A 63 5.95 2.53 8.49
N GLN A 64 6.83 3.26 9.17
CA GLN A 64 7.81 4.14 8.50
C GLN A 64 8.76 3.34 7.62
N ASP A 65 9.27 2.21 8.10
CA ASP A 65 10.20 1.31 7.40
C ASP A 65 9.60 0.74 6.11
N LEU A 66 8.30 0.45 6.13
CA LEU A 66 7.54 -0.06 4.98
C LEU A 66 7.46 0.92 3.81
N VAL A 67 7.65 2.23 4.05
CA VAL A 67 7.62 3.25 2.99
C VAL A 67 8.85 3.12 2.10
N VAL A 68 8.72 2.31 1.05
CA VAL A 68 9.75 2.07 0.04
C VAL A 68 9.31 2.59 -1.32
N LYS A 69 10.27 2.71 -2.24
CA LYS A 69 10.01 3.10 -3.63
C LYS A 69 9.02 2.12 -4.27
N GLN A 70 7.95 2.67 -4.86
CA GLN A 70 6.99 1.93 -5.67
C GLN A 70 7.06 2.42 -7.12
N GLU A 71 7.59 1.58 -8.04
CA GLU A 71 7.79 1.98 -9.45
C GLU A 71 6.48 2.36 -10.15
N ASN A 72 5.36 1.72 -9.78
CA ASN A 72 4.03 2.02 -10.29
C ASN A 72 3.45 3.35 -9.78
N ILE A 73 3.89 3.84 -8.62
CA ILE A 73 3.42 5.11 -8.03
C ILE A 73 4.35 6.27 -8.37
N MET A 74 5.63 6.00 -8.61
CA MET A 74 6.58 7.05 -8.97
C MET A 74 6.20 7.72 -10.30
N GLY A 75 6.15 9.04 -10.30
CA GLY A 75 5.70 9.85 -11.43
C GLY A 75 4.19 9.81 -11.67
N SER A 76 3.40 9.21 -10.78
CA SER A 76 1.94 9.32 -10.78
C SER A 76 1.47 10.73 -10.41
N SER A 77 0.20 11.02 -10.68
CA SER A 77 -0.46 12.25 -10.26
C SER A 77 -1.52 11.93 -9.22
N LEU A 78 -1.53 12.66 -8.10
CA LEU A 78 -2.66 12.64 -7.18
C LEU A 78 -3.77 13.51 -7.77
N GLU A 79 -4.83 12.88 -8.27
CA GLU A 79 -5.93 13.57 -8.94
C GLU A 79 -6.85 14.23 -7.93
N LYS A 80 -7.25 13.49 -6.89
CA LYS A 80 -8.23 13.97 -5.92
C LYS A 80 -8.19 13.19 -4.59
N THR A 81 -8.42 13.93 -3.51
CA THR A 81 -8.90 13.43 -2.21
C THR A 81 -10.42 13.62 -2.12
N GLY A 82 -11.10 12.61 -1.60
CA GLY A 82 -12.56 12.52 -1.56
C GLY A 82 -13.11 12.57 -0.14
N MET A 83 -14.15 11.78 0.10
CA MET A 83 -14.81 11.70 1.40
C MET A 83 -13.82 11.37 2.52
N ILE A 84 -13.96 12.11 3.63
CA ILE A 84 -13.18 11.94 4.85
C ILE A 84 -14.10 11.39 5.93
N VAL A 85 -13.76 10.24 6.50
CA VAL A 85 -14.47 9.65 7.64
C VAL A 85 -13.51 9.63 8.83
N ILE A 86 -13.88 10.27 9.93
CA ILE A 86 -13.08 10.33 11.15
C ILE A 86 -13.82 9.57 12.25
N ASP A 87 -13.14 8.62 12.89
CA ASP A 87 -13.64 7.82 14.01
C ASP A 87 -12.59 7.78 15.13
N GLY A 88 -12.74 8.70 16.09
CA GLY A 88 -11.79 8.89 17.19
C GLY A 88 -10.38 9.21 16.70
N SER A 89 -9.44 8.28 16.95
CA SER A 89 -8.05 8.37 16.54
C SER A 89 -7.77 7.79 15.15
N ASN A 90 -8.80 7.36 14.42
CA ASN A 90 -8.69 6.81 13.08
C ASN A 90 -9.34 7.76 12.06
N ALA A 91 -8.81 7.78 10.85
CA ALA A 91 -9.47 8.42 9.72
C ALA A 91 -9.27 7.62 8.43
N LYS A 92 -10.24 7.73 7.52
CA LYS A 92 -10.13 7.24 6.14
C LYS A 92 -10.34 8.39 5.18
N VAL A 93 -9.47 8.49 4.17
CA VAL A 93 -9.56 9.49 3.10
C VAL A 93 -9.61 8.76 1.76
N ALA A 94 -10.74 8.88 1.06
CA ALA A 94 -10.86 8.36 -0.29
C ALA A 94 -9.81 9.04 -1.19
N THR A 95 -9.00 8.26 -1.90
CA THR A 95 -7.83 8.74 -2.63
C THR A 95 -7.87 8.23 -4.07
N VAL A 96 -7.59 9.12 -5.02
CA VAL A 96 -7.56 8.81 -6.46
C VAL A 96 -6.21 9.22 -7.04
N ILE A 97 -5.45 8.25 -7.57
CA ILE A 97 -4.13 8.45 -8.18
C ILE A 97 -4.17 8.01 -9.64
N ALA A 98 -3.72 8.85 -10.55
CA ALA A 98 -3.48 8.51 -11.95
C ALA A 98 -2.06 7.95 -12.11
N LEU A 99 -1.95 6.66 -12.46
CA LEU A 99 -0.66 6.01 -12.66
C LEU A 99 -0.01 6.44 -13.98
N LYS A 100 1.32 6.52 -13.97
CA LYS A 100 2.10 6.76 -15.17
C LYS A 100 2.28 5.45 -15.95
N ASN A 101 1.34 5.13 -16.84
CA ASN A 101 1.54 4.06 -17.84
C ASN A 101 1.15 4.56 -19.24
N SER A 102 2.08 4.40 -20.18
CA SER A 102 2.11 5.01 -21.52
C SER A 102 1.05 4.49 -22.52
N VAL A 103 0.16 3.59 -22.11
CA VAL A 103 -0.82 2.95 -23.00
C VAL A 103 -2.26 3.09 -22.49
N SER A 104 -2.47 3.35 -21.19
CA SER A 104 -3.78 3.70 -20.64
C SER A 104 -3.60 4.45 -19.33
N ASN A 105 -4.30 5.59 -19.18
CA ASN A 105 -4.36 6.37 -17.94
C ASN A 105 -5.12 5.56 -16.87
N LYS A 106 -4.42 4.62 -16.23
CA LYS A 106 -4.99 3.74 -15.21
C LYS A 106 -5.16 4.56 -13.92
N ILE A 107 -6.40 4.63 -13.46
CA ILE A 107 -6.76 5.30 -12.21
C ILE A 107 -6.81 4.25 -11.09
N LEU A 108 -6.15 4.55 -9.96
CA LEU A 108 -6.26 3.80 -8.73
C LEU A 108 -7.14 4.57 -7.74
N SER A 109 -8.21 3.95 -7.28
CA SER A 109 -9.08 4.47 -6.23
C SER A 109 -9.03 3.55 -5.02
N PHE A 110 -8.73 4.10 -3.84
CA PHE A 110 -8.60 3.35 -2.59
C PHE A 110 -8.78 4.28 -1.38
N ASP A 111 -8.97 3.70 -0.20
CA ASP A 111 -9.00 4.45 1.05
C ASP A 111 -7.61 4.51 1.68
N THR A 112 -7.07 5.73 1.83
CA THR A 112 -5.90 5.96 2.68
C THR A 112 -6.35 5.92 4.14
N VAL A 113 -5.70 5.07 4.95
CA VAL A 113 -6.00 4.95 6.38
C VAL A 113 -5.01 5.75 7.18
N LEU A 114 -5.50 6.48 8.18
CA LEU A 114 -4.70 7.32 9.05
C LEU A 114 -4.97 7.00 10.51
N LEU A 115 -3.92 7.14 11.31
CA LEU A 115 -3.93 7.09 12.77
C LEU A 115 -3.43 8.41 13.33
N LYS A 116 -4.02 8.85 14.45
CA LYS A 116 -3.56 10.04 15.17
C LYS A 116 -2.45 9.65 16.15
N GLU A 117 -1.23 10.08 15.90
CA GLU A 117 -0.05 9.89 16.76
C GLU A 117 0.45 11.26 17.26
N ASN A 118 0.57 11.45 18.58
CA ASN A 118 1.02 12.72 19.18
C ASN A 118 0.26 13.95 18.62
N ASP A 119 -1.07 13.83 18.57
CA ASP A 119 -1.99 14.81 17.99
C ASP A 119 -1.83 15.13 16.49
N ALA A 120 -0.94 14.44 15.78
CA ALA A 120 -0.78 14.56 14.34
C ALA A 120 -1.34 13.34 13.59
N TRP A 121 -2.04 13.58 12.49
CA TRP A 121 -2.46 12.51 11.59
C TRP A 121 -1.27 11.92 10.85
N LYS A 122 -1.18 10.59 10.82
CA LYS A 122 -0.15 9.81 10.13
C LYS A 122 -0.81 8.71 9.31
N VAL A 123 -0.26 8.40 8.15
CA VAL A 123 -0.75 7.31 7.29
C VAL A 123 -0.33 5.97 7.92
N ASP A 124 -1.32 5.13 8.25
CA ASP A 124 -1.07 3.70 8.48
C ASP A 124 -0.82 3.08 7.11
N TYR A 125 0.46 3.00 6.75
CA TYR A 125 0.83 2.60 5.40
C TYR A 125 0.57 1.13 5.17
N ARG A 126 0.71 0.28 6.19
CA ARG A 126 0.39 -1.16 6.10
C ARG A 126 -1.09 -1.37 5.81
N GLN A 127 -1.98 -0.73 6.57
CA GLN A 127 -3.42 -0.86 6.35
C GLN A 127 -3.84 -0.19 5.04
N THR A 128 -3.22 0.92 4.66
CA THR A 128 -3.43 1.55 3.36
C THR A 128 -3.04 0.63 2.21
N LEU A 129 -1.90 -0.07 2.30
CA LEU A 129 -1.49 -1.07 1.29
C LEU A 129 -2.47 -2.24 1.20
N ASN A 130 -3.08 -2.66 2.32
CA ASN A 130 -4.11 -3.70 2.29
C ASN A 130 -5.39 -3.24 1.57
N ASN A 131 -5.73 -1.95 1.63
CA ASN A 131 -6.83 -1.36 0.88
C ASN A 131 -6.46 -1.08 -0.59
N LEU A 132 -5.18 -0.89 -0.85
CA LEU A 132 -4.61 -0.80 -2.18
C LEU A 132 -4.65 -2.21 -2.77
N SER A 133 -5.67 -2.51 -3.56
CA SER A 133 -5.73 -3.76 -4.32
C SER A 133 -4.59 -3.78 -5.35
N ILE A 134 -3.38 -4.17 -4.94
CA ILE A 134 -2.18 -4.26 -5.80
C ILE A 134 -2.28 -5.42 -6.81
N MET A 135 -3.44 -6.07 -6.92
CA MET A 135 -3.80 -6.76 -8.15
C MET A 135 -5.07 -6.14 -8.71
N PRO A 136 -5.03 -5.50 -9.90
CA PRO A 136 -6.24 -5.40 -10.66
C PRO A 136 -6.64 -6.84 -10.96
N PHE A 137 -7.84 -7.25 -10.56
CA PHE A 137 -8.45 -8.48 -11.07
C PHE A 137 -8.29 -8.56 -12.60
N GLY A 138 -8.23 -7.42 -13.31
CA GLY A 138 -7.90 -7.36 -14.73
C GLY A 138 -6.56 -7.96 -15.16
N GLU A 139 -5.45 -7.79 -14.43
CA GLU A 139 -4.16 -8.41 -14.81
C GLU A 139 -4.16 -9.90 -14.51
N VAL A 140 -4.74 -10.33 -13.38
CA VAL A 140 -4.95 -11.76 -13.08
C VAL A 140 -5.87 -12.41 -14.12
N ILE A 141 -6.96 -11.76 -14.51
CA ILE A 141 -7.89 -12.25 -15.55
C ILE A 141 -7.22 -12.26 -16.93
N ASN A 142 -6.35 -11.30 -17.23
CA ASN A 142 -5.57 -11.31 -18.48
C ASN A 142 -4.51 -12.42 -18.48
N SER A 143 -3.84 -12.67 -17.35
CA SER A 143 -2.94 -13.81 -17.18
C SER A 143 -3.69 -15.15 -17.27
N LEU A 144 -4.88 -15.24 -16.67
CA LEU A 144 -5.75 -16.42 -16.78
C LEU A 144 -6.25 -16.64 -18.22
N ARG A 145 -6.60 -15.57 -18.93
CA ARG A 145 -6.96 -15.64 -20.35
C ARG A 145 -5.77 -16.08 -21.21
N ALA A 146 -4.59 -15.54 -20.96
CA ALA A 146 -3.37 -15.96 -21.66
C ALA A 146 -3.01 -17.44 -21.39
N ILE A 147 -3.22 -17.92 -20.16
CA ILE A 147 -3.11 -19.35 -19.82
C ILE A 147 -4.17 -20.14 -20.57
N GLY A 148 -5.43 -19.67 -20.59
CA GLY A 148 -6.53 -20.27 -21.34
C GLY A 148 -6.23 -20.37 -22.84
N ASP A 149 -5.64 -19.35 -23.44
CA ASP A 149 -5.26 -19.33 -24.85
C ASP A 149 -4.10 -20.29 -25.15
N VAL A 150 -3.11 -20.39 -24.24
CA VAL A 150 -2.01 -21.36 -24.34
C VAL A 150 -2.52 -22.80 -24.17
N VAL A 151 -3.45 -23.01 -23.24
CA VAL A 151 -4.09 -24.31 -23.01
C VAL A 151 -4.96 -24.68 -24.21
N ASN A 152 -5.78 -23.76 -24.74
CA ASN A 152 -6.61 -24.01 -25.92
C ASN A 152 -5.75 -24.36 -27.14
N LYS A 153 -4.67 -23.61 -27.40
CA LYS A 153 -3.73 -23.91 -28.49
C LYS A 153 -2.97 -25.23 -28.30
N LYS A 154 -2.59 -25.58 -27.07
CA LYS A 154 -1.92 -26.87 -26.78
C LYS A 154 -2.88 -28.05 -26.83
N LEU A 155 -4.14 -27.86 -26.44
CA LEU A 155 -5.19 -28.88 -26.52
C LEU A 155 -5.53 -29.17 -27.98
N GLU A 156 -5.74 -28.15 -28.81
CA GLU A 156 -5.98 -28.33 -30.26
C GLU A 156 -4.84 -29.09 -30.97
N GLN A 157 -3.59 -28.94 -30.51
CA GLN A 157 -2.44 -29.62 -31.09
C GLN A 157 -2.16 -31.03 -30.51
N GLN A 158 -2.79 -31.40 -29.38
CA GLN A 158 -2.48 -32.65 -28.66
C GLN A 158 -3.70 -33.52 -28.32
N VAL A 159 -4.89 -33.22 -28.88
CA VAL A 159 -6.14 -34.00 -28.73
C VAL A 159 -5.93 -35.52 -28.73
N PRO A 160 -5.23 -36.15 -29.71
CA PRO A 160 -5.10 -37.61 -29.74
C PRO A 160 -4.25 -38.21 -28.60
N PHE A 161 -3.40 -37.43 -27.91
CA PHE A 161 -2.58 -37.92 -26.81
C PHE A 161 -3.28 -37.85 -25.44
N PHE A 162 -4.24 -36.94 -25.28
CA PHE A 162 -5.00 -36.79 -24.03
C PHE A 162 -6.13 -37.81 -23.92
N GLU A 163 -6.77 -38.22 -25.03
CA GLU A 163 -7.84 -39.23 -25.00
C GLU A 163 -7.38 -40.57 -24.42
N ASN A 164 -6.17 -41.01 -24.78
CA ASN A 164 -5.63 -42.28 -24.32
C ASN A 164 -5.25 -42.25 -22.82
N GLN A 165 -4.80 -41.10 -22.31
CA GLN A 165 -4.47 -40.95 -20.88
C GLN A 165 -5.72 -40.82 -20.01
N ILE A 166 -6.78 -40.15 -20.49
CA ILE A 166 -8.05 -40.05 -19.77
C ILE A 166 -8.73 -41.42 -19.69
N ARG A 167 -8.69 -42.21 -20.77
CA ARG A 167 -9.20 -43.58 -20.76
C ARG A 167 -8.44 -44.48 -19.80
N SER A 168 -7.11 -44.50 -19.86
CA SER A 168 -6.31 -45.35 -18.96
C SER A 168 -6.46 -44.96 -17.49
N PHE A 169 -6.60 -43.66 -17.20
CA PHE A 169 -6.88 -43.18 -15.84
C PHE A 169 -8.29 -43.57 -15.38
N SER A 170 -9.29 -43.47 -16.25
CA SER A 170 -10.67 -43.92 -15.96
C SER A 170 -10.73 -45.42 -15.67
N ASP A 171 -10.03 -46.23 -16.47
CA ASP A 171 -10.00 -47.69 -16.29
C ASP A 171 -9.33 -48.08 -14.96
N GLU A 172 -8.25 -47.38 -14.60
CA GLU A 172 -7.54 -47.61 -13.32
C GLU A 172 -8.39 -47.19 -12.11
N LEU A 173 -9.16 -46.09 -12.19
CA LEU A 173 -10.09 -45.69 -11.12
C LEU A 173 -11.22 -46.70 -10.92
N ILE A 174 -11.80 -47.22 -12.00
CA ILE A 174 -12.84 -48.26 -11.92
C ILE A 174 -12.26 -49.50 -11.25
N ARG A 175 -11.05 -49.92 -11.64
CA ARG A 175 -10.36 -51.08 -11.06
C ARG A 175 -10.13 -50.91 -9.56
N GLN A 176 -9.67 -49.75 -9.11
CA GLN A 176 -9.43 -49.49 -7.69
C GLN A 176 -10.72 -49.44 -6.87
N LEU A 177 -11.80 -48.90 -7.44
CA LEU A 177 -13.11 -48.88 -6.78
C LEU A 177 -13.70 -50.29 -6.62
N ASP A 178 -13.57 -51.15 -7.63
CA ASP A 178 -14.01 -52.54 -7.53
C ASP A 178 -13.17 -53.33 -6.51
N GLU A 179 -11.85 -53.11 -6.48
CA GLU A 179 -10.97 -53.75 -5.51
C GLU A 179 -11.30 -53.32 -4.07
N PHE A 180 -11.57 -52.03 -3.86
CA PHE A 180 -12.01 -51.50 -2.57
C PHE A 180 -13.37 -52.07 -2.15
N ARG A 181 -14.33 -52.17 -3.08
CA ARG A 181 -15.64 -52.78 -2.84
C ARG A 181 -15.51 -54.25 -2.44
N HIS A 182 -14.68 -55.02 -3.13
CA HIS A 182 -14.42 -56.41 -2.78
C HIS A 182 -13.72 -56.57 -1.43
N GLN A 183 -12.84 -55.64 -1.04
CA GLN A 183 -12.25 -55.62 0.30
C GLN A 183 -13.32 -55.36 1.38
N LEU A 184 -14.25 -54.43 1.14
CA LEU A 184 -15.37 -54.18 2.06
C LEU A 184 -16.32 -55.37 2.20
N GLU A 185 -16.60 -56.07 1.10
CA GLU A 185 -17.45 -57.25 1.08
C GLU A 185 -16.80 -58.46 1.78
N LYS A 186 -15.47 -58.60 1.66
CA LYS A 186 -14.70 -59.62 2.37
C LYS A 186 -14.54 -59.31 3.87
N ALA A 187 -14.47 -58.03 4.24
CA ALA A 187 -14.32 -57.57 5.62
C ALA A 187 -15.64 -57.57 6.42
N ASN A 188 -16.79 -57.74 5.75
CA ASN A 188 -18.09 -57.85 6.40
C ASN A 188 -18.74 -59.21 6.10
N PRO A 189 -18.39 -60.28 6.85
CA PRO A 189 -19.16 -61.50 6.79
C PRO A 189 -20.53 -61.20 7.41
N ILE A 190 -21.52 -61.08 6.53
CA ILE A 190 -22.94 -60.93 6.83
C ILE A 190 -23.30 -61.68 8.11
N GLU A 191 -23.68 -60.93 9.14
CA GLU A 191 -24.54 -61.39 10.23
C GLU A 191 -25.80 -61.99 9.58
N LYS A 192 -25.75 -63.30 9.35
CA LYS A 192 -26.94 -64.10 9.08
C LYS A 192 -27.57 -64.43 10.42
N GLN A 193 -28.57 -63.67 10.81
CA GLN A 193 -29.68 -64.19 11.61
C GLN A 193 -30.99 -63.50 11.25
#